data_AF-A0A061JEN4-F1
#
_entry.id   AF-A0A061JEN4-F1
#
_cell.length_a   1.000
_cell.length_b   1.000
_cell.length_c   1.000
_cell.angle_alpha   90.00
_cell.angle_beta   90.00
_cell.angle_gamma   90.00
#
_symmetry.space_group_name_H-M   'P 1'
#
loop_
_entity.id
_entity.type
_entity.pdbx_description
1 polymer ?
#
loop_
_entity_poly.entity_id
_entity_poly.type
_entity_poly.pdbx_seq_one_letter_code
_entity_poly.pdbx_strand_id
1 'polypeptide(L)'
;MRKLRHKHVVRLLDVVESTKAYNLVMELAPNGELFDKIVTLERFDEKTARHYFQQLISAVHYCHSLNIAHRDLKAENLLLGERNELKVCDWGLARYTKEGRALNEPPVLFHSLAGSIDYQAPEVFSRQGYEGAACDMWSCGVILFFMICGYLPFADVTDTETKGRILKCKYNAKNRFLSQEVSELIAHLLQVDPKDRYDTLAVVANPWFQVDLDPSLFPNATPITLSSPNSPVSDGTFKRIYTPSEGYEGRSSLSPEHTDRIHQAFVTCNVGGTGLLSKDEVRDALIKLNDCRPVPNEEVEKFMSKFSLDKHGRISEAEFTLGYINHRDLGKRYDIDRMAKLFDCKLENEFVEEFRRAFNELDVKHMGLITPESLKELNLELTEEDIKDFFDVIDPDNKGTRAITFEKFIDICLRLDKFKEHPFIQAIRRSDKLFNFIDRNLFHQYLGTGFKVRGRPRYICDLLKSKQKELSTQFEGNARGTIYVTYTKANKVVLHVGVRLIAIVEGYTKVVPHRIAGKTTVFHEWFLKLRKELMKEILSCEQDIAVKGEPELI
;
A
#
# COMPACT_ATOMS: atom_id res chain seq x y z
N MET A 1 20.08 4.46 13.89
CA MET A 1 19.16 5.44 13.28
C MET A 1 19.59 6.90 13.43
N ARG A 2 19.77 7.50 14.63
CA ARG A 2 20.14 8.95 14.77
C ARG A 2 21.37 9.42 13.96
N LYS A 3 22.34 8.53 13.73
CA LYS A 3 23.57 8.82 12.96
C LYS A 3 23.39 8.70 11.44
N LEU A 4 22.33 8.05 10.98
CA LEU A 4 22.09 7.82 9.56
C LEU A 4 21.42 9.05 8.96
N ARG A 5 22.13 9.73 8.06
CA ARG A 5 21.65 10.91 7.33
C ARG A 5 21.95 10.72 5.85
N HIS A 6 21.00 10.13 5.14
CA HIS A 6 21.10 9.88 3.71
C HIS A 6 19.74 10.07 3.04
N LYS A 7 19.73 10.53 1.79
CA LYS A 7 18.48 10.80 1.04
C LYS A 7 17.60 9.56 0.91
N HIS A 8 18.23 8.40 0.75
CA HIS A 8 17.58 7.10 0.53
C HIS A 8 17.50 6.23 1.79
N VAL A 9 17.57 6.83 2.98
CA VAL A 9 17.38 6.15 4.28
C VAL A 9 16.32 6.89 5.07
N VAL A 10 15.32 6.18 5.61
CA VAL A 10 14.27 6.78 6.45
C VAL A 10 14.89 7.47 7.66
N ARG A 11 14.58 8.76 7.84
CA ARG A 11 15.09 9.54 8.96
C ARG A 11 14.30 9.29 10.24
N LEU A 12 15.01 9.05 11.33
CA LEU A 12 14.44 9.20 12.67
C LEU A 12 14.43 10.68 13.03
N LEU A 13 13.24 11.24 13.19
CA LEU A 13 13.01 12.64 13.52
C LEU A 13 13.09 12.85 15.03
N ASP A 14 12.40 12.01 15.80
CA ASP A 14 12.36 12.11 17.26
C ASP A 14 12.09 10.76 17.94
N VAL A 15 12.33 10.68 19.25
CA VAL A 15 12.01 9.54 20.10
C VAL A 15 11.27 10.02 21.34
N VAL A 16 10.03 9.56 21.50
CA VAL A 16 9.19 9.90 22.65
C VAL A 16 9.03 8.66 23.52
N GLU A 17 9.60 8.73 24.72
CA GLU A 17 9.44 7.68 25.74
C GLU A 17 8.20 7.96 26.59
N SER A 18 7.40 6.93 26.79
CA SER A 18 6.25 6.92 27.71
C SER A 18 6.44 5.83 28.76
N THR A 19 5.59 5.78 29.78
CA THR A 19 5.66 4.74 30.82
C THR A 19 5.42 3.32 30.30
N LYS A 20 4.85 3.15 29.11
CA LYS A 20 4.47 1.85 28.53
C LYS A 20 5.18 1.50 27.21
N ALA A 21 5.77 2.48 26.52
CA ALA A 21 6.31 2.28 25.19
C ALA A 21 7.32 3.35 24.76
N TYR A 22 8.20 2.97 23.84
CA TYR A 22 9.02 3.88 23.04
C TYR A 22 8.31 4.19 21.71
N ASN A 23 8.09 5.47 21.42
CA ASN A 23 7.50 5.93 20.17
C ASN A 23 8.59 6.54 19.29
N LEU A 24 8.77 5.98 18.09
CA LEU A 24 9.76 6.46 17.13
C LEU A 24 9.07 7.34 16.09
N VAL A 25 9.35 8.64 16.12
CA VAL A 25 8.81 9.60 15.13
C VAL A 25 9.75 9.58 13.92
N MET A 26 9.25 9.11 12.78
CA MET A 26 10.05 8.89 11.57
C MET A 26 9.51 9.68 10.38
N GLU A 27 10.38 9.90 9.40
CA GLU A 27 10.00 10.43 8.09
C GLU A 27 8.94 9.51 7.42
N LEU A 28 7.88 10.12 6.90
CA LEU A 28 6.82 9.42 6.18
C LEU A 28 7.23 9.22 4.70
N ALA A 29 7.15 7.98 4.24
CA ALA A 29 7.24 7.61 2.82
C ALA A 29 5.83 7.25 2.33
N PRO A 30 5.10 8.18 1.69
CA PRO A 30 3.65 8.05 1.49
C PRO A 30 3.26 7.05 0.40
N ASN A 31 4.18 6.68 -0.50
CA ASN A 31 3.87 5.89 -1.70
C ASN A 31 4.07 4.37 -1.50
N GLY A 32 4.01 3.90 -0.24
CA GLY A 32 4.03 2.48 0.11
C GLY A 32 5.38 1.78 -0.10
N GLU A 33 5.32 0.45 -0.22
CA GLU A 33 6.49 -0.44 -0.36
C GLU A 33 6.86 -0.66 -1.84
N LEU A 34 8.15 -0.83 -2.12
CA LEU A 34 8.65 -1.22 -3.43
C LEU A 34 8.11 -2.61 -3.83
N PHE A 35 7.94 -3.50 -2.85
CA PHE A 35 7.37 -4.83 -3.05
C PHE A 35 6.00 -4.74 -3.76
N ASP A 36 5.08 -3.94 -3.21
CA ASP A 36 3.74 -3.77 -3.75
C ASP A 36 3.78 -3.18 -5.16
N LYS A 37 4.71 -2.26 -5.43
CA LYS A 37 4.90 -1.68 -6.75
C LYS A 37 5.39 -2.71 -7.78
N ILE A 38 6.35 -3.58 -7.43
CA ILE A 38 6.83 -4.66 -8.30
C ILE A 38 5.67 -5.64 -8.59
N VAL A 39 4.96 -6.04 -7.55
CA VAL A 39 3.82 -6.96 -7.65
C VAL A 39 2.71 -6.39 -8.54
N THR A 40 2.37 -5.12 -8.36
CA THR A 40 1.31 -4.43 -9.13
C THR A 40 1.67 -4.34 -10.61
N LEU A 41 2.94 -4.06 -10.92
CA LEU A 41 3.44 -3.98 -12.30
C LEU A 41 3.86 -5.33 -12.89
N GLU A 42 3.68 -6.43 -12.15
CA GLU A 42 4.23 -7.77 -12.39
C GLU A 42 5.78 -7.85 -12.41
N ARG A 43 6.47 -6.85 -12.96
CA ARG A 43 7.93 -6.63 -12.95
C ARG A 43 8.24 -5.20 -13.42
N PHE A 44 9.47 -4.74 -13.22
CA PHE A 44 9.97 -3.53 -13.82
C PHE A 44 10.67 -3.80 -15.15
N ASP A 45 10.68 -2.79 -16.01
CA ASP A 45 11.65 -2.74 -17.10
C ASP A 45 13.06 -2.47 -16.54
N GLU A 46 14.07 -2.76 -17.36
CA GLU A 46 15.46 -2.69 -16.91
C GLU A 46 15.86 -1.27 -16.48
N LYS A 47 15.33 -0.24 -17.15
CA LYS A 47 15.60 1.17 -16.84
C LYS A 47 15.05 1.53 -15.45
N THR A 48 13.81 1.16 -15.15
CA THR A 48 13.20 1.43 -13.84
C THR A 48 13.88 0.63 -12.74
N ALA A 49 14.19 -0.66 -12.99
CA ALA A 49 14.94 -1.48 -12.06
C ALA A 49 16.32 -0.89 -11.75
N ARG A 50 17.05 -0.41 -12.77
CA ARG A 50 18.34 0.28 -12.60
C ARG A 50 18.20 1.52 -11.73
N HIS A 51 17.22 2.37 -12.00
CA HIS A 51 17.00 3.59 -11.24
C HIS A 51 16.78 3.33 -9.74
N TYR A 52 15.92 2.35 -9.40
CA TYR A 52 15.71 1.96 -8.00
C TYR A 52 16.93 1.28 -7.38
N PHE A 53 17.61 0.42 -8.16
CA PHE A 53 18.81 -0.28 -7.70
C PHE A 53 19.96 0.69 -7.40
N GLN A 54 20.14 1.75 -8.21
CA GLN A 54 21.13 2.80 -7.96
C GLN A 54 20.89 3.50 -6.61
N GLN A 55 19.64 3.80 -6.28
CA GLN A 55 19.27 4.42 -5.00
C GLN A 55 19.47 3.47 -3.82
N LEU A 56 19.14 2.18 -3.99
CA LEU A 56 19.40 1.15 -2.99
C LEU A 56 20.90 1.04 -2.70
N ILE A 57 21.73 0.90 -3.73
CA ILE A 57 23.19 0.78 -3.59
C ILE A 57 23.79 2.06 -3.00
N SER A 58 23.26 3.24 -3.34
CA SER A 58 23.67 4.50 -2.70
C SER A 58 23.41 4.50 -1.18
N ALA A 59 22.23 4.05 -0.73
CA ALA A 59 21.91 3.91 0.69
C ALA A 59 22.81 2.87 1.39
N VAL A 60 23.00 1.70 0.78
CA VAL A 60 23.81 0.62 1.33
C VAL A 60 25.28 1.03 1.43
N HIS A 61 25.82 1.66 0.37
CA HIS A 61 27.18 2.18 0.34
C HIS A 61 27.42 3.18 1.48
N TYR A 62 26.50 4.13 1.67
CA TYR A 62 26.56 5.08 2.77
C TYR A 62 26.61 4.36 4.13
N CYS A 63 25.72 3.41 4.38
CA CYS A 63 25.69 2.67 5.64
C CYS A 63 26.93 1.81 5.87
N HIS A 64 27.41 1.10 4.85
CA HIS A 64 28.64 0.30 4.91
C HIS A 64 29.87 1.17 5.17
N SER A 65 29.93 2.39 4.61
CA SER A 65 31.00 3.36 4.90
C SER A 65 31.06 3.79 6.38
N LEU A 66 29.91 3.71 7.08
CA LEU A 66 29.80 3.96 8.51
C LEU A 66 29.99 2.68 9.36
N ASN A 67 30.43 1.59 8.73
CA ASN A 67 30.53 0.25 9.30
C ASN A 67 29.20 -0.24 9.89
N ILE A 68 28.08 0.01 9.20
CA ILE A 68 26.74 -0.43 9.61
C ILE A 68 26.19 -1.36 8.54
N ALA A 69 25.86 -2.60 8.91
CA ALA A 69 25.13 -3.52 8.07
C ALA A 69 23.66 -3.57 8.49
N HIS A 70 22.76 -3.67 7.51
CA HIS A 70 21.31 -3.70 7.74
C HIS A 70 20.82 -5.09 8.17
N ARG A 71 21.25 -6.14 7.47
CA ARG A 71 20.99 -7.57 7.74
C ARG A 71 19.54 -8.05 7.58
N ASP A 72 18.67 -7.24 6.98
CA ASP A 72 17.29 -7.61 6.60
C ASP A 72 16.82 -6.74 5.42
N LEU A 73 17.69 -6.58 4.41
CA LEU A 73 17.28 -5.93 3.18
C LEU A 73 16.31 -6.85 2.42
N LYS A 74 15.14 -6.33 2.13
CA LYS A 74 14.07 -6.97 1.37
C LYS A 74 13.19 -5.90 0.75
N ALA A 75 12.44 -6.22 -0.31
CA ALA A 75 11.66 -5.22 -1.02
C ALA A 75 10.57 -4.55 -0.14
N GLU A 76 10.12 -5.25 0.91
CA GLU A 76 9.19 -4.77 1.93
C GLU A 76 9.82 -3.69 2.83
N ASN A 77 11.14 -3.72 3.02
CA ASN A 77 11.87 -2.72 3.80
C ASN A 77 12.38 -1.54 2.92
N LEU A 78 11.90 -1.44 1.67
CA LEU A 78 12.20 -0.35 0.74
C LEU A 78 10.91 0.43 0.48
N LEU A 79 10.79 1.61 1.06
CA LEU A 79 9.60 2.46 0.91
C LEU A 79 9.79 3.50 -0.20
N LEU A 80 8.68 4.09 -0.65
CA LEU A 80 8.67 5.12 -1.67
C LEU A 80 8.24 6.48 -1.09
N GLY A 81 9.15 7.45 -1.19
CA GLY A 81 8.92 8.85 -0.80
C GLY A 81 7.98 9.57 -1.76
N GLU A 82 7.68 10.83 -1.44
CA GLU A 82 6.70 11.67 -2.17
C GLU A 82 7.00 11.78 -3.67
N ARG A 83 8.27 11.78 -4.07
CA ARG A 83 8.71 11.84 -5.47
C ARG A 83 9.01 10.46 -6.05
N ASN A 84 8.44 9.41 -5.46
CA ASN A 84 8.72 8.01 -5.76
C ASN A 84 10.21 7.63 -5.58
N GLU A 85 10.97 8.39 -4.78
CA GLU A 85 12.34 8.03 -4.44
C GLU A 85 12.39 6.94 -3.35
N LEU A 86 13.34 6.03 -3.47
CA LEU A 86 13.49 4.89 -2.58
C LEU A 86 14.03 5.31 -1.21
N LYS A 87 13.49 4.72 -0.15
CA LYS A 87 13.84 4.95 1.26
C LYS A 87 14.00 3.61 1.98
N VAL A 88 15.22 3.25 2.37
CA VAL A 88 15.48 2.05 3.19
C VAL A 88 14.97 2.29 4.62
N CYS A 89 14.11 1.41 5.11
CA CYS A 89 13.50 1.46 6.44
C CYS A 89 13.87 0.23 7.29
N ASP A 90 13.28 0.10 8.48
CA ASP A 90 13.44 -1.01 9.43
C ASP A 90 14.89 -1.42 9.79
N TRP A 91 15.51 -0.58 10.63
CA TRP A 91 16.87 -0.81 11.13
C TRP A 91 16.92 -1.68 12.41
N GLY A 92 15.87 -2.45 12.73
CA GLY A 92 15.78 -3.22 13.97
C GLY A 92 16.88 -4.28 14.14
N LEU A 93 17.31 -4.88 13.02
CA LEU A 93 18.35 -5.90 12.97
C LEU A 93 19.75 -5.35 12.62
N ALA A 94 19.84 -4.06 12.32
CA ALA A 94 21.08 -3.42 11.90
C ALA A 94 22.11 -3.38 13.03
N ARG A 95 23.38 -3.62 12.70
CA ARG A 95 24.50 -3.68 13.66
C ARG A 95 25.78 -3.09 13.07
N TYR A 96 26.66 -2.62 13.95
CA TYR A 96 27.99 -2.21 13.55
C TYR A 96 28.82 -3.44 13.15
N THR A 97 29.56 -3.34 12.05
CA THR A 97 30.43 -4.41 11.53
C THR A 97 31.85 -4.35 12.08
N LYS A 98 32.18 -3.34 12.91
CA LYS A 98 33.44 -3.20 13.65
C LYS A 98 33.15 -2.73 15.08
N GLU A 99 33.85 -3.31 16.06
CA GLU A 99 33.68 -3.02 17.50
C GLU A 99 34.66 -1.97 18.03
N GLY A 100 34.81 -0.83 17.34
CA GLY A 100 35.76 0.20 17.78
C GLY A 100 36.03 1.29 16.76
N ARG A 101 36.82 2.30 17.17
CA ARG A 101 37.24 3.44 16.32
C ARG A 101 38.56 3.20 15.58
N ALA A 102 39.24 2.07 15.83
CA ALA A 102 40.54 1.78 15.23
C ALA A 102 40.38 1.16 13.83
N LEU A 103 41.19 1.62 12.87
CA LEU A 103 41.11 1.22 11.45
C LEU A 103 41.38 -0.29 11.20
N ASN A 104 42.03 -0.98 12.13
CA ASN A 104 42.58 -2.34 11.94
C ASN A 104 41.87 -3.43 12.75
N GLU A 105 40.68 -3.16 13.31
CA GLU A 105 39.93 -4.20 14.02
C GLU A 105 39.29 -5.20 13.04
N PRO A 106 39.30 -6.51 13.37
CA PRO A 106 38.67 -7.53 12.54
C PRO A 106 37.16 -7.30 12.44
N PRO A 107 36.54 -7.68 11.32
CA PRO A 107 35.09 -7.55 11.15
C PRO A 107 34.34 -8.39 12.21
N VAL A 108 33.24 -7.85 12.71
CA VAL A 108 32.34 -8.54 13.63
C VAL A 108 31.62 -9.64 12.85
N LEU A 109 31.82 -10.89 13.29
CA LEU A 109 31.10 -12.04 12.75
C LEU A 109 29.79 -12.25 13.51
N PHE A 110 28.69 -12.19 12.78
CA PHE A 110 27.35 -12.41 13.32
C PHE A 110 27.00 -13.89 13.30
N HIS A 111 26.34 -14.37 14.36
CA HIS A 111 25.94 -15.78 14.50
C HIS A 111 24.41 -15.98 14.55
N SER A 112 23.63 -14.90 14.59
CA SER A 112 22.17 -14.97 14.64
C SER A 112 21.57 -15.16 13.24
N LEU A 113 20.59 -16.06 13.11
CA LEU A 113 19.79 -16.27 11.89
C LEU A 113 18.79 -15.12 11.67
N ALA A 114 19.29 -13.90 11.46
CA ALA A 114 18.48 -12.70 11.31
C ALA A 114 18.01 -12.50 9.87
N GLY A 115 16.80 -11.97 9.71
CA GLY A 115 16.22 -11.57 8.42
C GLY A 115 15.24 -12.59 7.80
N SER A 116 14.74 -12.27 6.62
CA SER A 116 13.76 -13.10 5.90
C SER A 116 14.44 -14.11 4.97
N ILE A 117 14.11 -15.40 5.08
CA ILE A 117 14.86 -16.51 4.45
C ILE A 117 15.09 -16.34 2.95
N ASP A 118 14.11 -15.80 2.23
CA ASP A 118 14.17 -15.65 0.77
C ASP A 118 15.24 -14.65 0.28
N TYR A 119 15.71 -13.78 1.19
CA TYR A 119 16.75 -12.77 0.94
C TYR A 119 18.08 -13.08 1.64
N GLN A 120 18.15 -14.15 2.44
CA GLN A 120 19.32 -14.49 3.24
C GLN A 120 20.44 -15.10 2.40
N ALA A 121 21.67 -14.68 2.71
CA ALA A 121 22.88 -15.23 2.13
C ALA A 121 23.20 -16.64 2.68
N PRO A 122 23.86 -17.52 1.91
CA PRO A 122 24.13 -18.91 2.31
C PRO A 122 24.96 -19.01 3.60
N GLU A 123 25.89 -18.08 3.83
CA GLU A 123 26.75 -18.05 5.02
C GLU A 123 25.99 -17.75 6.32
N VAL A 124 24.79 -17.17 6.27
CA VAL A 124 23.94 -16.96 7.45
C VAL A 124 23.58 -18.30 8.10
N PHE A 125 23.49 -19.38 7.32
CA PHE A 125 23.20 -20.72 7.82
C PHE A 125 24.44 -21.47 8.35
N SER A 126 25.62 -20.86 8.26
CA SER A 126 26.87 -21.43 8.77
C SER A 126 27.02 -21.23 10.28
N ARG A 127 27.74 -22.13 10.94
CA ARG A 127 28.11 -22.00 12.36
C ARG A 127 29.36 -21.15 12.59
N GLN A 128 30.05 -20.74 11.53
CA GLN A 128 31.33 -20.02 11.60
C GLN A 128 31.17 -18.49 11.74
N GLY A 129 29.92 -18.00 11.75
CA GLY A 129 29.60 -16.59 11.71
C GLY A 129 29.72 -15.98 10.31
N TYR A 130 29.18 -14.78 10.11
CA TYR A 130 29.12 -14.12 8.81
C TYR A 130 29.34 -12.61 8.89
N GLU A 131 29.82 -12.03 7.79
CA GLU A 131 29.99 -10.58 7.65
C GLU A 131 28.69 -9.92 7.17
N GLY A 132 28.18 -8.98 7.97
CA GLY A 132 26.89 -8.34 7.67
C GLY A 132 26.85 -7.59 6.34
N ALA A 133 27.95 -6.95 5.95
CA ALA A 133 28.02 -6.17 4.71
C ALA A 133 27.91 -7.06 3.46
N ALA A 134 28.60 -8.21 3.45
CA ALA A 134 28.49 -9.18 2.36
C ALA A 134 27.07 -9.74 2.26
N CYS A 135 26.40 -10.01 3.39
CA CYS A 135 25.00 -10.45 3.39
C CYS A 135 24.05 -9.43 2.78
N ASP A 136 24.21 -8.14 3.10
CA ASP A 136 23.41 -7.07 2.48
C ASP A 136 23.55 -7.07 0.94
N MET A 137 24.75 -7.32 0.42
CA MET A 137 25.00 -7.38 -1.04
C MET A 137 24.31 -8.58 -1.70
N TRP A 138 24.25 -9.74 -1.03
CA TRP A 138 23.45 -10.87 -1.50
C TRP A 138 21.97 -10.49 -1.60
N SER A 139 21.43 -9.88 -0.53
CA SER A 139 20.05 -9.42 -0.50
C SER A 139 19.75 -8.39 -1.60
N CYS A 140 20.69 -7.47 -1.90
CA CYS A 140 20.60 -6.58 -3.06
C CYS A 140 20.49 -7.35 -4.39
N GLY A 141 21.28 -8.42 -4.58
CA GLY A 141 21.18 -9.29 -5.76
C GLY A 141 19.81 -9.96 -5.89
N VAL A 142 19.25 -10.44 -4.78
CA VAL A 142 17.90 -11.01 -4.71
C VAL A 142 16.83 -9.97 -5.10
N ILE A 143 16.95 -8.73 -4.58
CA ILE A 143 16.01 -7.64 -4.86
C ILE A 143 16.09 -7.21 -6.33
N LEU A 144 17.29 -7.12 -6.92
CA LEU A 144 17.46 -6.81 -8.34
C LEU A 144 16.83 -7.88 -9.25
N PHE A 145 17.06 -9.15 -8.92
CA PHE A 145 16.39 -10.25 -9.61
C PHE A 145 14.87 -10.13 -9.51
N PHE A 146 14.35 -9.86 -8.30
CA PHE A 146 12.91 -9.72 -8.07
C PHE A 146 12.30 -8.56 -8.87
N MET A 147 12.95 -7.39 -8.90
CA MET A 147 12.50 -6.24 -9.70
C MET A 147 12.33 -6.60 -11.17
N ILE A 148 13.27 -7.33 -11.76
CA ILE A 148 13.27 -7.60 -13.22
C ILE A 148 12.46 -8.84 -13.58
N CYS A 149 12.47 -9.87 -12.74
CA CYS A 149 11.81 -11.15 -13.05
C CYS A 149 10.39 -11.24 -12.49
N GLY A 150 10.03 -10.43 -11.49
CA GLY A 150 8.70 -10.46 -10.85
C GLY A 150 8.50 -11.60 -9.84
N TYR A 151 9.54 -12.39 -9.56
CA TYR A 151 9.52 -13.46 -8.58
C TYR A 151 10.89 -13.61 -7.92
N LEU A 152 10.94 -14.21 -6.73
CA LEU A 152 12.17 -14.38 -5.96
C LEU A 152 13.03 -15.54 -6.52
N PRO A 153 14.36 -15.40 -6.59
CA PRO A 153 15.25 -16.34 -7.26
C PRO A 153 15.30 -17.73 -6.60
N PHE A 154 15.16 -17.80 -5.28
CA PHE A 154 15.35 -19.01 -4.49
C PHE A 154 14.08 -19.54 -3.82
N ALA A 155 12.97 -18.80 -3.88
CA ALA A 155 11.72 -19.19 -3.24
C ALA A 155 11.23 -20.55 -3.77
N ASP A 156 10.85 -21.43 -2.85
CA ASP A 156 10.32 -22.76 -3.15
C ASP A 156 9.19 -23.16 -2.17
N VAL A 157 8.65 -24.36 -2.34
CA VAL A 157 7.52 -24.90 -1.58
C VAL A 157 7.86 -25.16 -0.11
N THR A 158 9.12 -25.13 0.31
CA THR A 158 9.52 -25.18 1.72
C THR A 158 10.74 -24.35 2.05
N ASP A 159 10.83 -23.85 3.29
CA ASP A 159 12.02 -23.14 3.80
C ASP A 159 13.28 -24.03 3.70
N THR A 160 13.11 -25.35 3.84
CA THR A 160 14.19 -26.33 3.64
C THR A 160 14.62 -26.41 2.18
N GLU A 161 13.68 -26.38 1.23
CA GLU A 161 13.98 -26.34 -0.21
C GLU A 161 14.55 -24.99 -0.64
N THR A 162 13.98 -23.87 -0.18
CA THR A 162 14.52 -22.52 -0.36
C THR A 162 15.95 -22.45 0.14
N LYS A 163 16.21 -22.88 1.38
CA LYS A 163 17.57 -23.01 1.92
C LYS A 163 18.45 -23.90 1.05
N GLY A 164 17.94 -25.03 0.58
CA GLY A 164 18.65 -25.93 -0.32
C GLY A 164 19.03 -25.27 -1.65
N ARG A 165 18.18 -24.39 -2.20
CA ARG A 165 18.47 -23.58 -3.39
C ARG A 165 19.48 -22.48 -3.10
N ILE A 166 19.36 -21.78 -1.98
CA ILE A 166 20.31 -20.74 -1.54
C ILE A 166 21.71 -21.33 -1.40
N LEU A 167 21.86 -22.43 -0.65
CA LEU A 167 23.15 -23.10 -0.42
C LEU A 167 23.79 -23.63 -1.70
N LYS A 168 23.00 -23.93 -2.74
CA LYS A 168 23.48 -24.39 -4.06
C LYS A 168 23.52 -23.26 -5.10
N CYS A 169 23.17 -22.03 -4.72
CA CYS A 169 22.89 -20.90 -5.61
C CYS A 169 22.09 -21.29 -6.87
N LYS A 170 20.99 -22.03 -6.67
CA LYS A 170 20.15 -22.54 -7.77
C LYS A 170 18.97 -21.61 -8.05
N TYR A 171 19.13 -20.74 -9.04
CA TYR A 171 18.08 -19.85 -9.56
C TYR A 171 18.08 -19.83 -11.09
N ASN A 172 17.05 -19.21 -11.70
CA ASN A 172 16.94 -19.11 -13.16
C ASN A 172 17.80 -17.96 -13.73
N ALA A 173 19.12 -18.15 -13.77
CA ALA A 173 20.06 -17.13 -14.28
C ALA A 173 19.88 -16.79 -15.78
N LYS A 174 19.22 -17.68 -16.54
CA LYS A 174 18.94 -17.53 -17.98
C LYS A 174 17.48 -17.10 -18.24
N ASN A 175 16.86 -16.41 -17.29
CA ASN A 175 15.51 -15.88 -17.50
C ASN A 175 15.52 -14.91 -18.69
N ARG A 176 14.53 -15.04 -19.59
CA ARG A 176 14.37 -14.21 -20.79
C ARG A 176 14.27 -12.69 -20.53
N PHE A 177 13.96 -12.28 -19.29
CA PHE A 177 13.86 -10.86 -18.92
C PHE A 177 15.20 -10.27 -18.46
N LEU A 178 16.23 -11.10 -18.27
CA LEU A 178 17.57 -10.65 -17.91
C LEU A 178 18.38 -10.45 -19.18
N SER A 179 18.87 -9.22 -19.40
CA SER A 179 19.98 -8.99 -20.32
C SER A 179 21.25 -9.66 -19.82
N GLN A 180 22.23 -9.82 -20.71
CA GLN A 180 23.50 -10.47 -20.36
C GLN A 180 24.20 -9.70 -19.23
N GLU A 181 24.21 -8.38 -19.32
CA GLU A 181 24.85 -7.46 -18.39
C GLU A 181 24.20 -7.53 -16.99
N VAL A 182 22.86 -7.59 -16.93
CA VAL A 182 22.12 -7.76 -15.66
C VAL A 182 22.39 -9.14 -15.07
N SER A 183 22.33 -10.19 -15.89
CA SER A 183 22.55 -11.57 -15.44
C SER A 183 23.96 -11.71 -14.84
N GLU A 184 24.97 -11.13 -15.48
CA GLU A 184 26.34 -11.07 -14.95
C GLU A 184 26.43 -10.32 -13.63
N LEU A 185 25.81 -9.14 -13.51
CA LEU A 185 25.80 -8.38 -12.25
C LEU A 185 25.14 -9.16 -11.11
N ILE A 186 23.97 -9.78 -11.36
CA ILE A 186 23.28 -10.63 -10.38
C ILE A 186 24.15 -11.84 -9.99
N ALA A 187 24.85 -12.47 -10.95
CA ALA A 187 25.73 -13.59 -10.67
C ALA A 187 26.90 -13.21 -9.76
N HIS A 188 27.46 -12.00 -9.89
CA HIS A 188 28.50 -11.49 -8.98
C HIS A 188 27.96 -11.13 -7.59
N LEU A 189 26.71 -10.67 -7.48
CA LEU A 189 26.04 -10.41 -6.20
C LEU A 189 25.60 -11.70 -5.48
N LEU A 190 25.30 -12.76 -6.24
CA LEU A 190 24.87 -14.06 -5.73
C LEU A 190 26.00 -15.09 -5.67
N GLN A 191 27.25 -14.63 -5.49
CA GLN A 191 28.37 -15.53 -5.18
C GLN A 191 28.19 -16.16 -3.80
N VAL A 192 28.37 -17.48 -3.73
CA VAL A 192 28.20 -18.26 -2.50
C VAL A 192 29.32 -17.96 -1.51
N ASP A 193 30.56 -17.85 -1.99
CA ASP A 193 31.65 -17.35 -1.16
C ASP A 193 31.52 -15.83 -1.03
N PRO A 194 31.34 -15.27 0.19
CA PRO A 194 31.21 -13.84 0.38
C PRO A 194 32.46 -13.05 -0.05
N LYS A 195 33.64 -13.67 -0.18
CA LYS A 195 34.87 -13.01 -0.62
C LYS A 195 34.88 -12.69 -2.11
N ASP A 196 34.22 -13.51 -2.91
CA ASP A 196 34.09 -13.33 -4.36
C ASP A 196 32.88 -12.45 -4.72
N ARG A 197 32.05 -12.13 -3.72
CA ARG A 197 30.83 -11.33 -3.89
C ARG A 197 31.15 -9.87 -4.08
N TYR A 198 30.47 -9.22 -5.02
CA TYR A 198 30.63 -7.78 -5.22
C TYR A 198 30.25 -6.98 -3.98
N ASP A 199 31.14 -6.07 -3.60
CA ASP A 199 30.84 -4.99 -2.67
C ASP A 199 30.17 -3.81 -3.39
N THR A 200 29.82 -2.78 -2.64
CA THR A 200 29.16 -1.59 -3.22
C THR A 200 30.03 -0.86 -4.24
N LEU A 201 31.36 -0.87 -4.10
CA LEU A 201 32.27 -0.21 -5.04
C LEU A 201 32.34 -0.95 -6.38
N ALA A 202 32.41 -2.29 -6.33
CA ALA A 202 32.38 -3.14 -7.51
C ALA A 202 31.05 -3.01 -8.29
N VAL A 203 29.92 -2.91 -7.58
CA VAL A 203 28.61 -2.63 -8.21
C VAL A 203 28.59 -1.26 -8.86
N VAL A 204 29.07 -0.22 -8.17
CA VAL A 204 29.10 1.13 -8.73
C VAL A 204 29.97 1.18 -9.99
N ALA A 205 31.10 0.46 -10.03
CA ALA A 205 31.96 0.41 -11.21
C ALA A 205 31.37 -0.40 -12.38
N ASN A 206 30.28 -1.14 -12.18
CA ASN A 206 29.71 -1.99 -13.22
C ASN A 206 29.10 -1.17 -14.38
N PRO A 207 29.36 -1.53 -15.66
CA PRO A 207 28.85 -0.78 -16.81
C PRO A 207 27.33 -0.63 -16.84
N TRP A 208 26.59 -1.68 -16.47
CA TRP A 208 25.13 -1.63 -16.41
C TRP A 208 24.63 -0.62 -15.38
N PHE A 209 25.32 -0.53 -14.24
CA PHE A 209 24.98 0.39 -13.16
C PHE A 209 25.28 1.85 -13.51
N GLN A 210 26.31 2.11 -14.32
CA GLN A 210 26.74 3.46 -14.71
C GLN A 210 25.79 4.15 -15.71
N VAL A 211 24.92 3.40 -16.39
CA VAL A 211 23.95 3.98 -17.34
C VAL A 211 22.97 4.90 -16.62
N ASP A 212 22.86 6.15 -17.09
CA ASP A 212 22.00 7.20 -16.54
C ASP A 212 22.20 7.46 -15.02
N LEU A 213 23.40 7.17 -14.49
CA LEU A 213 23.69 7.33 -13.06
C LEU A 213 23.70 8.82 -12.67
N ASP A 214 22.84 9.19 -11.72
CA ASP A 214 22.84 10.52 -11.11
C ASP A 214 24.09 10.68 -10.22
N PRO A 215 25.02 11.61 -10.54
CA PRO A 215 26.23 11.83 -9.75
C PRO A 215 25.96 12.21 -8.30
N SER A 216 24.79 12.77 -7.99
CA SER A 216 24.40 13.16 -6.63
C SER A 216 24.20 11.96 -5.68
N LEU A 217 24.06 10.74 -6.22
CA LEU A 217 23.95 9.52 -5.42
C LEU A 217 25.28 9.10 -4.76
N PHE A 218 26.42 9.54 -5.30
CA PHE A 218 27.77 9.18 -4.83
C PHE A 218 28.70 10.40 -4.82
N PRO A 219 28.42 11.45 -4.02
CA PRO A 219 29.13 12.72 -4.07
C PRO A 219 30.62 12.65 -3.68
N ASN A 220 31.05 11.56 -3.03
CA ASN A 220 32.42 11.35 -2.57
C ASN A 220 33.19 10.29 -3.39
N ALA A 221 32.58 9.71 -4.42
CA ALA A 221 33.27 8.77 -5.31
C ALA A 221 34.10 9.58 -6.31
N THR A 222 35.43 9.55 -6.19
CA THR A 222 36.35 10.18 -7.14
C THR A 222 36.06 9.66 -8.56
N PRO A 223 35.71 10.53 -9.53
CA PRO A 223 35.40 10.06 -10.87
C PRO A 223 36.68 9.61 -11.57
N ILE A 224 36.74 8.32 -11.95
CA ILE A 224 37.71 7.83 -12.94
C ILE A 224 37.23 8.37 -14.29
N THR A 225 37.75 9.52 -14.70
CA THR A 225 37.47 10.13 -15.99
C THR A 225 38.30 9.44 -17.08
N LEU A 226 37.64 8.64 -17.92
CA LEU A 226 38.11 8.42 -19.28
C LEU A 226 37.78 9.68 -20.10
N SER A 227 38.84 10.35 -20.52
CA SER A 227 38.83 11.62 -21.23
C SER A 227 38.48 11.44 -22.71
N SER A 228 37.55 12.25 -23.22
CA SER A 228 37.68 12.92 -24.53
C SER A 228 36.62 14.02 -24.74
N PRO A 229 36.90 15.02 -25.60
CA PRO A 229 36.53 16.40 -25.34
C PRO A 229 35.55 17.03 -26.34
N ASN A 230 35.00 18.17 -25.90
CA ASN A 230 34.48 19.32 -26.67
C ASN A 230 33.17 19.15 -27.46
N SER A 231 32.14 19.89 -27.02
CA SER A 231 31.36 20.92 -27.77
C SER A 231 29.98 21.17 -27.11
N PRO A 232 29.32 22.33 -27.29
CA PRO A 232 29.07 23.24 -26.17
C PRO A 232 27.59 23.35 -25.75
N VAL A 233 27.44 23.97 -24.59
CA VAL A 233 26.22 24.38 -23.91
C VAL A 233 25.31 25.24 -24.82
N SER A 234 24.03 24.88 -24.90
CA SER A 234 22.96 25.80 -25.31
C SER A 234 21.78 25.70 -24.35
N ASP A 235 21.51 26.87 -23.75
CA ASP A 235 20.35 27.26 -22.95
C ASP A 235 19.02 27.04 -23.70
N GLY A 236 17.96 26.62 -23.01
CA GLY A 236 16.71 26.25 -23.67
C GLY A 236 15.59 25.78 -22.75
N THR A 237 14.89 26.73 -22.16
CA THR A 237 13.59 26.62 -21.49
C THR A 237 12.58 25.81 -22.33
N PHE A 238 12.17 24.62 -21.87
CA PHE A 238 11.11 23.85 -22.54
C PHE A 238 9.72 24.27 -22.05
N LYS A 239 9.03 25.00 -22.95
CA LYS A 239 7.58 25.23 -23.00
C LYS A 239 6.82 23.91 -22.91
N ARG A 240 5.77 23.92 -22.08
CA ARG A 240 4.72 22.90 -21.99
C ARG A 240 3.88 22.98 -23.27
N ILE A 241 3.85 21.88 -24.03
CA ILE A 241 3.08 21.75 -25.27
C ILE A 241 1.61 21.57 -24.88
N TYR A 242 0.78 22.55 -25.24
CA TYR A 242 -0.64 22.33 -25.50
C TYR A 242 -0.81 22.22 -27.01
N THR A 243 -1.48 21.16 -27.46
CA THR A 243 -2.10 21.14 -28.79
C THR A 243 -3.61 20.90 -28.65
N PRO A 244 -4.41 21.55 -29.51
CA PRO A 244 -5.77 21.96 -29.23
C PRO A 244 -6.80 21.03 -29.89
N SER A 245 -8.06 21.10 -29.44
CA SER A 245 -9.20 20.71 -30.27
C SER A 245 -10.23 21.84 -30.26
N GLU A 246 -10.87 21.97 -31.41
CA GLU A 246 -11.49 23.15 -31.98
C GLU A 246 -12.85 23.54 -31.36
N GLY A 247 -13.18 24.82 -31.50
CA GLY A 247 -14.57 25.30 -31.61
C GLY A 247 -15.01 26.30 -30.55
N TYR A 248 -15.67 27.36 -31.00
CA TYR A 248 -16.35 28.44 -30.26
C TYR A 248 -15.53 29.72 -29.98
N GLU A 249 -15.51 30.56 -31.01
CA GLU A 249 -15.37 32.01 -30.88
C GLU A 249 -16.50 32.61 -30.04
N GLY A 250 -16.14 33.59 -29.21
CA GLY A 250 -17.09 34.57 -28.66
C GLY A 250 -17.58 34.30 -27.23
N ARG A 251 -16.72 34.50 -26.22
CA ARG A 251 -17.17 34.88 -24.86
C ARG A 251 -16.05 35.59 -24.10
N SER A 252 -16.44 36.57 -23.28
CA SER A 252 -15.55 37.47 -22.53
C SER A 252 -14.40 36.71 -21.88
N SER A 253 -13.16 37.05 -22.22
CA SER A 253 -11.97 36.52 -21.57
C SER A 253 -12.01 36.87 -20.08
N LEU A 254 -12.31 35.88 -19.24
CA LEU A 254 -12.17 36.00 -17.80
C LEU A 254 -10.69 36.11 -17.43
N SER A 255 -10.40 36.72 -16.27
CA SER A 255 -9.04 36.71 -15.76
C SER A 255 -8.61 35.25 -15.49
N PRO A 256 -7.33 34.91 -15.74
CA PRO A 256 -6.80 33.58 -15.42
C PRO A 256 -7.13 33.17 -13.97
N GLU A 257 -7.02 34.11 -13.03
CA GLU A 257 -7.32 33.91 -11.62
C GLU A 257 -8.76 33.46 -11.35
N HIS A 258 -9.75 33.97 -12.10
CA HIS A 258 -11.14 33.56 -11.93
C HIS A 258 -11.39 32.15 -12.49
N THR A 259 -10.73 31.81 -13.60
CA THR A 259 -10.83 30.47 -14.21
C THR A 259 -10.18 29.42 -13.31
N ASP A 260 -9.02 29.75 -12.71
CA ASP A 260 -8.33 28.89 -11.75
C ASP A 260 -9.17 28.59 -10.51
N ARG A 261 -9.96 29.57 -10.03
CA ARG A 261 -10.89 29.36 -8.90
C ARG A 261 -12.06 28.43 -9.27
N ILE A 262 -12.59 28.55 -10.49
CA ILE A 262 -13.64 27.64 -10.96
C ILE A 262 -13.09 26.22 -11.11
N HIS A 263 -11.88 26.08 -11.65
CA HIS A 263 -11.17 24.81 -11.70
C HIS A 263 -11.00 24.21 -10.30
N GLN A 264 -10.50 25.00 -9.33
CA GLN A 264 -10.34 24.52 -7.97
C GLN A 264 -11.67 24.09 -7.33
N ALA A 265 -12.77 24.83 -7.57
CA ALA A 265 -14.09 24.43 -7.11
C ALA A 265 -14.56 23.11 -7.72
N PHE A 266 -14.31 22.88 -9.01
CA PHE A 266 -14.60 21.62 -9.66
C PHE A 266 -13.80 20.47 -9.02
N VAL A 267 -12.49 20.64 -8.88
CA VAL A 267 -11.59 19.64 -8.29
C VAL A 267 -12.02 19.30 -6.86
N THR A 268 -12.32 20.30 -6.05
CA THR A 268 -12.75 20.10 -4.66
C THR A 268 -14.12 19.41 -4.57
N CYS A 269 -15.03 19.65 -5.52
CA CYS A 269 -16.33 18.95 -5.56
C CYS A 269 -16.23 17.55 -6.18
N ASN A 270 -15.21 17.27 -6.99
CA ASN A 270 -14.97 15.97 -7.63
C ASN A 270 -14.30 15.01 -6.64
N VAL A 271 -14.99 14.74 -5.54
CA VAL A 271 -14.45 13.98 -4.42
C VAL A 271 -14.05 12.56 -4.88
N GLY A 272 -14.78 11.95 -5.81
CA GLY A 272 -14.48 10.65 -6.40
C GLY A 272 -13.28 10.63 -7.35
N GLY A 273 -12.79 11.79 -7.80
CA GLY A 273 -11.63 11.89 -8.70
C GLY A 273 -11.85 11.29 -10.09
N THR A 274 -13.11 11.14 -10.51
CA THR A 274 -13.49 10.58 -11.82
C THR A 274 -13.29 11.54 -12.98
N GLY A 275 -13.04 12.82 -12.68
CA GLY A 275 -12.96 13.91 -13.68
C GLY A 275 -14.33 14.37 -14.19
N LEU A 276 -15.43 13.84 -13.65
CA LEU A 276 -16.81 14.24 -13.94
C LEU A 276 -17.59 14.39 -12.62
N LEU A 277 -18.42 15.42 -12.48
CA LEU A 277 -19.26 15.60 -11.30
C LEU A 277 -20.58 14.87 -11.44
N SER A 278 -20.82 13.91 -10.54
CA SER A 278 -22.08 13.21 -10.41
C SER A 278 -23.14 14.03 -9.65
N LYS A 279 -24.41 13.64 -9.78
CA LYS A 279 -25.52 14.25 -9.03
C LYS A 279 -25.32 14.15 -7.51
N ASP A 280 -24.72 13.06 -7.02
CA ASP A 280 -24.45 12.86 -5.60
C ASP A 280 -23.32 13.77 -5.09
N GLU A 281 -22.23 13.93 -5.86
CA GLU A 281 -21.15 14.87 -5.51
C GLU A 281 -21.63 16.33 -5.51
N VAL A 282 -22.49 16.69 -6.46
CA VAL A 282 -23.15 18.00 -6.47
C VAL A 282 -24.03 18.17 -5.24
N ARG A 283 -24.83 17.15 -4.88
CA ARG A 283 -25.66 17.21 -3.67
C ARG A 283 -24.82 17.43 -2.41
N ASP A 284 -23.72 16.70 -2.26
CA ASP A 284 -22.81 16.84 -1.11
C ASP A 284 -22.19 18.23 -1.02
N ALA A 285 -21.77 18.79 -2.16
CA ALA A 285 -21.26 20.16 -2.22
C ALA A 285 -22.33 21.17 -1.79
N LEU A 286 -23.58 21.01 -2.25
CA LEU A 286 -24.69 21.87 -1.85
C LEU A 286 -25.04 21.74 -0.37
N ILE A 287 -25.01 20.53 0.19
CA ILE A 287 -25.22 20.28 1.63
C ILE A 287 -24.17 21.03 2.45
N LYS A 288 -22.89 20.96 2.06
CA LYS A 288 -21.85 21.72 2.77
C LYS A 288 -22.00 23.22 2.62
N LEU A 289 -22.38 23.72 1.45
CA LEU A 289 -22.67 25.15 1.26
C LEU A 289 -23.86 25.62 2.11
N ASN A 290 -24.77 24.70 2.42
CA ASN A 290 -25.92 24.91 3.29
C ASN A 290 -25.65 24.50 4.77
N ASP A 291 -24.40 24.67 5.24
CA ASP A 291 -23.97 24.39 6.61
C ASP A 291 -24.31 22.97 7.09
N CYS A 292 -24.10 21.97 6.22
CA CYS A 292 -24.37 20.54 6.44
C CYS A 292 -25.84 20.20 6.71
N ARG A 293 -26.77 21.01 6.19
CA ARG A 293 -28.20 20.74 6.25
C ARG A 293 -28.69 20.04 4.98
N PRO A 294 -29.72 19.18 5.08
CA PRO A 294 -30.30 18.51 3.92
C PRO A 294 -30.71 19.51 2.83
N VAL A 295 -30.40 19.17 1.58
CA VAL A 295 -30.79 19.95 0.40
C VAL A 295 -31.85 19.16 -0.38
N PRO A 296 -33.03 19.74 -0.68
CA PRO A 296 -34.08 19.05 -1.45
C PRO A 296 -33.59 18.63 -2.84
N ASN A 297 -34.10 17.51 -3.34
CA ASN A 297 -33.72 17.01 -4.67
C ASN A 297 -34.06 18.02 -5.78
N GLU A 298 -35.12 18.82 -5.63
CA GLU A 298 -35.50 19.87 -6.58
C GLU A 298 -34.41 20.94 -6.71
N GLU A 299 -33.69 21.23 -5.62
CA GLU A 299 -32.60 22.20 -5.63
C GLU A 299 -31.35 21.65 -6.32
N VAL A 300 -31.05 20.36 -6.11
CA VAL A 300 -29.97 19.66 -6.83
C VAL A 300 -30.26 19.63 -8.33
N GLU A 301 -31.49 19.26 -8.73
CA GLU A 301 -31.91 19.26 -10.14
C GLU A 301 -31.87 20.65 -10.76
N LYS A 302 -32.28 21.68 -10.01
CA LYS A 302 -32.20 23.06 -10.45
C LYS A 302 -30.75 23.48 -10.71
N PHE A 303 -29.80 23.06 -9.88
CA PHE A 303 -28.37 23.29 -10.13
C PHE A 303 -27.90 22.53 -11.38
N MET A 304 -28.17 21.22 -11.45
CA MET A 304 -27.76 20.36 -12.58
C MET A 304 -28.31 20.84 -13.93
N SER A 305 -29.53 21.41 -13.95
CA SER A 305 -30.18 21.94 -15.16
C SER A 305 -29.45 23.11 -15.84
N LYS A 306 -28.45 23.69 -15.18
CA LYS A 306 -27.63 24.80 -15.69
C LYS A 306 -26.41 24.33 -16.50
N PHE A 307 -26.20 23.02 -16.62
CA PHE A 307 -25.04 22.44 -17.25
C PHE A 307 -25.46 21.42 -18.31
N SER A 308 -24.65 21.25 -19.36
CA SER A 308 -24.85 20.13 -20.28
C SER A 308 -24.34 18.86 -19.61
N LEU A 309 -25.19 17.83 -19.57
CA LEU A 309 -24.87 16.57 -18.90
C LEU A 309 -24.41 15.52 -19.93
N ASP A 310 -23.50 14.64 -19.51
CA ASP A 310 -23.13 13.46 -20.30
C ASP A 310 -24.26 12.41 -20.34
N LYS A 311 -24.04 11.31 -21.07
CA LYS A 311 -25.00 10.19 -21.19
C LYS A 311 -25.36 9.52 -19.85
N HIS A 312 -24.64 9.82 -18.78
CA HIS A 312 -24.86 9.31 -17.42
C HIS A 312 -25.34 10.41 -16.46
N GLY A 313 -25.68 11.60 -16.96
CA GLY A 313 -26.18 12.71 -16.14
C GLY A 313 -25.10 13.46 -15.35
N ARG A 314 -23.83 13.43 -15.80
CA ARG A 314 -22.69 14.04 -15.10
C ARG A 314 -22.17 15.29 -15.79
N ILE A 315 -21.56 16.19 -15.03
CA ILE A 315 -21.01 17.46 -15.52
C ILE A 315 -19.50 17.32 -15.72
N SER A 316 -18.98 17.69 -16.90
CA SER A 316 -17.54 17.75 -17.15
C SER A 316 -16.94 19.06 -16.63
N GLU A 317 -15.62 19.10 -16.42
CA GLU A 317 -14.94 20.33 -16.00
C GLU A 317 -15.21 21.49 -16.96
N ALA A 318 -15.11 21.23 -18.27
CA ALA A 318 -15.37 22.23 -19.29
C ALA A 318 -16.81 22.78 -19.21
N GLU A 319 -17.80 21.90 -19.04
CA GLU A 319 -19.20 22.31 -18.89
C GLU A 319 -19.44 23.04 -17.56
N PHE A 320 -18.78 22.62 -16.48
CA PHE A 320 -18.85 23.28 -15.18
C PHE A 320 -18.32 24.71 -15.27
N THR A 321 -17.15 24.89 -15.90
CA THR A 321 -16.59 26.22 -16.18
C THR A 321 -17.55 27.04 -17.03
N LEU A 322 -18.01 26.50 -18.17
CA LEU A 322 -18.96 27.20 -19.04
C LEU A 322 -20.26 27.60 -18.31
N GLY A 323 -20.80 26.73 -17.46
CA GLY A 323 -22.00 27.02 -16.68
C GLY A 323 -21.82 28.24 -15.77
N TYR A 324 -20.72 28.33 -15.02
CA TYR A 324 -20.42 29.48 -14.17
C TYR A 324 -20.13 30.77 -14.96
N ILE A 325 -19.63 30.66 -16.18
CA ILE A 325 -19.44 31.80 -17.11
C ILE A 325 -20.79 32.31 -17.62
N ASN A 326 -21.69 31.39 -17.95
CA ASN A 326 -22.91 31.69 -18.72
C ASN A 326 -24.09 32.06 -17.81
N HIS A 327 -24.12 31.52 -16.59
CA HIS A 327 -25.19 31.71 -15.64
C HIS A 327 -24.73 32.58 -14.47
N ARG A 328 -24.83 33.91 -14.63
CA ARG A 328 -24.46 34.89 -13.58
C ARG A 328 -25.23 34.71 -12.26
N ASP A 329 -26.35 34.01 -12.28
CA ASP A 329 -27.13 33.62 -11.10
C ASP A 329 -26.48 32.50 -10.27
N LEU A 330 -25.66 31.62 -10.89
CA LEU A 330 -24.95 30.56 -10.18
C LEU A 330 -23.97 31.14 -9.15
N GLY A 331 -23.08 32.04 -9.57
CA GLY A 331 -22.08 32.63 -8.67
C GLY A 331 -22.67 33.50 -7.54
N LYS A 332 -23.92 33.95 -7.66
CA LYS A 332 -24.63 34.67 -6.58
C LYS A 332 -25.22 33.74 -5.53
N ARG A 333 -25.59 32.52 -5.93
CA ARG A 333 -26.32 31.57 -5.07
C ARG A 333 -25.42 30.44 -4.55
N TYR A 334 -24.38 30.09 -5.29
CA TYR A 334 -23.43 29.03 -5.01
C TYR A 334 -22.01 29.61 -5.11
N ASP A 335 -21.52 30.09 -3.96
CA ASP A 335 -20.25 30.81 -3.83
C ASP A 335 -19.06 29.92 -4.21
N ILE A 336 -18.35 30.31 -5.27
CA ILE A 336 -17.24 29.55 -5.83
C ILE A 336 -16.01 29.52 -4.91
N ASP A 337 -15.78 30.59 -4.13
CA ASP A 337 -14.66 30.68 -3.21
C ASP A 337 -14.89 29.77 -2.00
N ARG A 338 -16.16 29.56 -1.62
CA ARG A 338 -16.54 28.52 -0.66
C ARG A 338 -16.40 27.13 -1.26
N MET A 339 -16.89 26.91 -2.49
CA MET A 339 -16.79 25.62 -3.20
C MET A 339 -15.35 25.11 -3.35
N ALA A 340 -14.43 26.00 -3.71
CA ALA A 340 -13.00 25.72 -3.84
C ALA A 340 -12.34 25.18 -2.56
N LYS A 341 -12.97 25.38 -1.38
CA LYS A 341 -12.44 25.00 -0.07
C LYS A 341 -13.27 23.94 0.66
N LEU A 342 -14.26 23.34 -0.01
CA LEU A 342 -15.25 22.48 0.65
C LEU A 342 -14.71 21.17 1.20
N PHE A 343 -13.82 20.49 0.50
CA PHE A 343 -13.35 19.15 0.85
C PHE A 343 -11.82 19.13 0.90
N ASP A 344 -11.25 18.63 2.00
CA ASP A 344 -9.80 18.42 2.19
C ASP A 344 -9.54 16.92 2.41
N CYS A 345 -9.99 16.09 1.45
CA CYS A 345 -9.75 14.66 1.49
C CYS A 345 -8.52 14.31 0.63
N LYS A 346 -7.36 14.17 1.27
CA LYS A 346 -6.13 13.66 0.64
C LYS A 346 -6.12 12.13 0.61
N LEU A 347 -6.99 11.54 -0.20
CA LEU A 347 -7.03 10.09 -0.46
C LEU A 347 -6.83 9.85 -1.95
N GLU A 348 -6.21 8.73 -2.32
CA GLU A 348 -6.09 8.34 -3.73
C GLU A 348 -7.50 8.05 -4.32
N ASN A 349 -7.76 8.52 -5.55
CA ASN A 349 -9.09 8.53 -6.17
C ASN A 349 -9.80 7.16 -6.17
N GLU A 350 -9.05 6.06 -6.32
CA GLU A 350 -9.62 4.70 -6.31
C GLU A 350 -10.30 4.34 -4.98
N PHE A 351 -9.78 4.83 -3.85
CA PHE A 351 -10.35 4.57 -2.52
C PHE A 351 -11.62 5.38 -2.28
N VAL A 352 -11.68 6.60 -2.80
CA VAL A 352 -12.81 7.50 -2.57
C VAL A 352 -14.06 7.02 -3.29
N GLU A 353 -13.92 6.43 -4.48
CA GLU A 353 -15.01 5.77 -5.20
C GLU A 353 -15.61 4.58 -4.45
N GLU A 354 -14.77 3.79 -3.76
CA GLU A 354 -15.25 2.66 -2.95
C GLU A 354 -15.97 3.13 -1.69
N PHE A 355 -15.44 4.16 -1.01
CA PHE A 355 -16.15 4.82 0.09
C PHE A 355 -17.49 5.39 -0.37
N ARG A 356 -17.52 6.03 -1.54
CA ARG A 356 -18.74 6.61 -2.12
C ARG A 356 -19.82 5.55 -2.32
N ARG A 357 -19.43 4.41 -2.88
CA ARG A 357 -20.36 3.29 -3.08
C ARG A 357 -20.93 2.77 -1.77
N ALA A 358 -20.08 2.61 -0.75
CA ALA A 358 -20.52 2.17 0.58
C ALA A 358 -21.45 3.19 1.26
N PHE A 359 -21.14 4.49 1.15
CA PHE A 359 -21.97 5.55 1.68
C PHE A 359 -23.36 5.57 1.02
N ASN A 360 -23.42 5.48 -0.31
CA ASN A 360 -24.67 5.47 -1.07
C ASN A 360 -25.56 4.24 -0.74
N GLU A 361 -25.00 3.14 -0.24
CA GLU A 361 -25.78 1.99 0.21
C GLU A 361 -26.43 2.20 1.58
N LEU A 362 -25.79 3.01 2.43
CA LEU A 362 -26.36 3.40 3.72
C LEU A 362 -27.35 4.55 3.54
N ASP A 363 -27.09 5.46 2.61
CA ASP A 363 -27.99 6.54 2.20
C ASP A 363 -28.93 6.10 1.07
N VAL A 364 -29.80 5.14 1.36
CA VAL A 364 -30.76 4.55 0.40
C VAL A 364 -31.68 5.61 -0.24
N LYS A 365 -31.95 6.70 0.50
CA LYS A 365 -32.81 7.80 0.04
C LYS A 365 -32.05 8.85 -0.77
N HIS A 366 -30.74 8.69 -0.96
CA HIS A 366 -29.86 9.64 -1.64
C HIS A 366 -30.02 11.07 -1.09
N MET A 367 -30.10 11.22 0.23
CA MET A 367 -30.21 12.51 0.92
C MET A 367 -28.86 13.21 1.11
N GLY A 368 -27.74 12.55 0.78
CA GLY A 368 -26.37 12.98 1.07
C GLY A 368 -26.01 12.89 2.56
N LEU A 369 -26.85 12.23 3.36
CA LEU A 369 -26.78 12.19 4.82
C LEU A 369 -27.27 10.84 5.35
N ILE A 370 -26.48 10.19 6.20
CA ILE A 370 -26.91 9.02 6.97
C ILE A 370 -27.45 9.51 8.32
N THR A 371 -28.74 9.30 8.57
CA THR A 371 -29.41 9.67 9.83
C THR A 371 -29.76 8.42 10.66
N PRO A 372 -30.02 8.55 11.97
CA PRO A 372 -30.50 7.44 12.79
C PRO A 372 -31.70 6.72 12.19
N GLU A 373 -32.65 7.45 11.61
CA GLU A 373 -33.85 6.91 10.97
C GLU A 373 -33.52 6.10 9.72
N SER A 374 -32.59 6.59 8.88
CA SER A 374 -32.15 5.85 7.70
C SER A 374 -31.46 4.52 8.05
N LEU A 375 -30.77 4.47 9.20
CA LEU A 375 -30.10 3.26 9.68
C LEU A 375 -31.08 2.25 10.28
N LYS A 376 -32.18 2.69 10.88
CA LYS A 376 -33.26 1.81 11.36
C LYS A 376 -34.00 1.12 10.22
N GLU A 377 -34.08 1.78 9.07
CA GLU A 377 -34.67 1.21 7.85
C GLU A 377 -33.78 0.11 7.24
N LEU A 378 -32.49 0.07 7.60
CA LEU A 378 -31.57 -0.99 7.20
C LEU A 378 -31.68 -2.16 8.19
N ASN A 379 -31.83 -3.38 7.67
CA ASN A 379 -31.94 -4.60 8.47
C ASN A 379 -30.56 -5.05 9.03
N LEU A 380 -29.92 -4.19 9.83
CA LEU A 380 -28.56 -4.35 10.36
C LEU A 380 -28.50 -5.01 11.75
N GLU A 381 -29.63 -5.49 12.28
CA GLU A 381 -29.74 -6.08 13.63
C GLU A 381 -29.25 -5.14 14.77
N LEU A 382 -29.36 -3.82 14.58
CA LEU A 382 -28.98 -2.81 15.56
C LEU A 382 -30.15 -2.47 16.48
N THR A 383 -29.87 -2.30 17.78
CA THR A 383 -30.88 -1.76 18.70
C THR A 383 -30.95 -0.23 18.59
N GLU A 384 -32.07 0.34 19.03
CA GLU A 384 -32.26 1.80 19.14
C GLU A 384 -31.17 2.48 20.00
N GLU A 385 -30.71 1.77 21.04
CA GLU A 385 -29.69 2.24 21.96
C GLU A 385 -28.30 2.24 21.31
N ASP A 386 -27.97 1.21 20.52
CA ASP A 386 -26.71 1.15 19.75
C ASP A 386 -26.58 2.30 18.74
N ILE A 387 -27.68 2.65 18.07
CA ILE A 387 -27.69 3.75 17.10
C ILE A 387 -27.51 5.08 17.84
N LYS A 388 -28.21 5.26 18.96
CA LYS A 388 -28.12 6.48 19.76
C LYS A 388 -26.70 6.69 20.29
N ASP A 389 -26.09 5.67 20.89
CA ASP A 389 -24.73 5.72 21.43
C ASP A 389 -23.71 6.08 20.35
N PHE A 390 -23.87 5.56 19.13
CA PHE A 390 -22.99 5.88 18.01
C PHE A 390 -23.00 7.36 17.64
N PHE A 391 -24.19 7.95 17.53
CA PHE A 391 -24.34 9.36 17.17
C PHE A 391 -23.90 10.29 18.31
N ASP A 392 -24.13 9.89 19.57
CA ASP A 392 -23.66 10.64 20.73
C ASP A 392 -22.12 10.61 20.83
N VAL A 393 -21.45 9.55 20.34
CA VAL A 393 -19.98 9.49 20.25
C VAL A 393 -19.42 10.34 19.10
N ILE A 394 -20.14 10.43 17.97
CA ILE A 394 -19.68 11.14 16.78
C ILE A 394 -19.94 12.64 16.84
N ASP A 395 -21.01 13.05 17.54
CA ASP A 395 -21.41 14.43 17.78
C ASP A 395 -21.71 14.67 19.28
N PRO A 396 -20.69 14.58 20.16
CA PRO A 396 -20.88 14.64 21.61
C PRO A 396 -21.37 16.01 22.13
N ASP A 397 -21.13 17.07 21.35
CA ASP A 397 -21.56 18.42 21.69
C ASP A 397 -22.95 18.76 21.13
N ASN A 398 -23.58 17.83 20.37
CA ASN A 398 -24.85 18.01 19.67
C ASN A 398 -24.89 19.31 18.84
N LYS A 399 -23.76 19.63 18.20
CA LYS A 399 -23.57 20.86 17.41
C LYS A 399 -23.94 20.66 15.94
N GLY A 400 -24.16 19.42 15.50
CA GLY A 400 -24.63 19.03 14.18
C GLY A 400 -26.06 18.48 14.17
N THR A 401 -26.56 18.18 12.97
CA THR A 401 -27.92 17.73 12.67
C THR A 401 -28.21 16.26 13.05
N ARG A 402 -27.36 15.60 13.87
CA ARG A 402 -27.37 14.14 14.07
C ARG A 402 -27.39 13.37 12.74
N ALA A 403 -26.50 13.76 11.83
CA ALA A 403 -26.38 13.16 10.52
C ALA A 403 -24.90 13.01 10.11
N ILE A 404 -24.58 11.96 9.37
CA ILE A 404 -23.22 11.67 8.91
C ILE A 404 -23.15 12.04 7.43
N THR A 405 -22.33 13.04 7.12
CA THR A 405 -21.96 13.41 5.75
C THR A 405 -20.95 12.42 5.17
N PHE A 406 -20.75 12.44 3.86
CA PHE A 406 -19.77 11.56 3.21
C PHE A 406 -18.33 11.73 3.75
N GLU A 407 -17.88 12.97 3.97
CA GLU A 407 -16.56 13.24 4.55
C GLU A 407 -16.44 12.69 5.98
N LYS A 408 -17.50 12.84 6.79
CA LYS A 408 -17.50 12.30 8.14
C LYS A 408 -17.52 10.78 8.14
N PHE A 409 -18.20 10.16 7.17
CA PHE A 409 -18.18 8.72 6.95
C PHE A 409 -16.77 8.22 6.60
N ILE A 410 -16.04 8.93 5.73
CA ILE A 410 -14.62 8.63 5.46
C ILE A 410 -13.79 8.73 6.75
N ASP A 411 -13.92 9.82 7.52
CA ASP A 411 -13.19 10.00 8.78
C ASP A 411 -13.47 8.88 9.79
N ILE A 412 -14.73 8.42 9.88
CA ILE A 412 -15.12 7.28 10.72
C ILE A 412 -14.45 5.99 10.22
N CYS A 413 -14.48 5.73 8.91
CA CYS A 413 -13.88 4.54 8.33
C CYS A 413 -12.35 4.53 8.44
N LEU A 414 -11.69 5.69 8.35
CA LEU A 414 -10.24 5.80 8.53
C LEU A 414 -9.81 5.65 9.99
N ARG A 415 -10.72 5.85 10.95
CA ARG A 415 -10.47 5.72 12.40
C ARG A 415 -11.02 4.43 13.01
N LEU A 416 -11.30 3.41 12.18
CA LEU A 416 -11.93 2.14 12.60
C LEU A 416 -11.25 1.49 13.81
N ASP A 417 -9.93 1.62 13.97
CA ASP A 417 -9.20 1.06 15.13
C ASP A 417 -9.69 1.62 16.48
N LYS A 418 -10.19 2.85 16.51
CA LYS A 418 -10.77 3.49 17.71
C LYS A 418 -12.22 3.10 17.96
N PHE A 419 -12.93 2.61 16.94
CA PHE A 419 -14.36 2.26 17.01
C PHE A 419 -14.64 0.77 16.80
N LYS A 420 -13.60 -0.08 16.77
CA LYS A 420 -13.69 -1.54 16.57
C LYS A 420 -14.63 -2.24 17.56
N GLU A 421 -14.83 -1.66 18.74
CA GLU A 421 -15.67 -2.18 19.82
C GLU A 421 -17.14 -1.72 19.71
N HIS A 422 -17.44 -0.72 18.85
CA HIS A 422 -18.78 -0.14 18.77
C HIS A 422 -19.76 -1.05 17.99
N PRO A 423 -20.94 -1.41 18.54
CA PRO A 423 -21.93 -2.29 17.90
C PRO A 423 -22.32 -1.87 16.47
N PHE A 424 -22.52 -0.57 16.25
CA PHE A 424 -22.73 0.01 14.92
C PHE A 424 -21.65 -0.37 13.89
N ILE A 425 -20.37 -0.20 14.23
CA ILE A 425 -19.27 -0.53 13.34
C ILE A 425 -19.22 -2.05 13.12
N GLN A 426 -19.49 -2.85 14.15
CA GLN A 426 -19.60 -4.30 13.99
C GLN A 426 -20.73 -4.72 13.05
N ALA A 427 -21.88 -4.03 13.10
CA ALA A 427 -23.02 -4.30 12.23
C ALA A 427 -22.75 -3.88 10.78
N ILE A 428 -22.13 -2.71 10.53
CA ILE A 428 -21.76 -2.34 9.17
C ILE A 428 -20.64 -3.25 8.63
N ARG A 429 -19.71 -3.72 9.48
CA ARG A 429 -18.71 -4.73 9.06
C ARG A 429 -19.31 -6.08 8.68
N ARG A 430 -20.55 -6.40 9.09
CA ARG A 430 -21.30 -7.56 8.57
C ARG A 430 -21.85 -7.33 7.17
N SER A 431 -21.90 -6.08 6.69
CA SER A 431 -22.23 -5.80 5.30
C SER A 431 -21.13 -6.37 4.40
N ASP A 432 -21.54 -7.26 3.50
CA ASP A 432 -20.67 -7.95 2.53
C ASP A 432 -19.68 -7.00 1.84
N LYS A 433 -20.07 -5.76 1.54
CA LYS A 433 -19.24 -4.83 0.78
C LYS A 433 -18.23 -4.07 1.65
N LEU A 434 -18.60 -3.68 2.88
CA LEU A 434 -17.63 -3.07 3.79
C LEU A 434 -16.63 -4.10 4.30
N PHE A 435 -17.06 -5.36 4.55
CA PHE A 435 -16.14 -6.44 4.88
C PHE A 435 -15.08 -6.61 3.79
N ASN A 436 -15.48 -6.74 2.52
CA ASN A 436 -14.55 -6.88 1.41
C ASN A 436 -13.59 -5.69 1.28
N PHE A 437 -14.08 -4.46 1.51
CA PHE A 437 -13.25 -3.24 1.48
C PHE A 437 -12.19 -3.25 2.57
N ILE A 438 -12.59 -3.46 3.82
CA ILE A 438 -11.66 -3.51 4.96
C ILE A 438 -10.66 -4.66 4.77
N ASP A 439 -11.14 -5.82 4.32
CA ASP A 439 -10.28 -6.97 4.05
C ASP A 439 -9.27 -6.70 2.93
N ARG A 440 -9.65 -5.94 1.91
CA ARG A 440 -8.76 -5.54 0.81
C ARG A 440 -7.67 -4.58 1.32
N ASN A 441 -8.01 -3.66 2.21
CA ASN A 441 -7.06 -2.71 2.80
C ASN A 441 -6.13 -3.36 3.84
N LEU A 442 -6.64 -4.31 4.63
CA LEU A 442 -5.88 -5.04 5.64
C LEU A 442 -5.21 -6.31 5.06
N PHE A 443 -5.37 -6.56 3.76
CA PHE A 443 -4.83 -7.74 3.09
C PHE A 443 -3.32 -7.91 3.33
N HIS A 444 -2.55 -6.83 3.20
CA HIS A 444 -1.10 -6.84 3.39
C HIS A 444 -0.72 -7.20 4.84
N GLN A 445 -1.52 -6.75 5.81
CA GLN A 445 -1.33 -7.14 7.22
C GLN A 445 -1.57 -8.65 7.42
N TYR A 446 -2.56 -9.23 6.74
CA TYR A 446 -2.87 -10.66 6.82
C TYR A 446 -1.85 -11.56 6.11
N LEU A 447 -1.13 -11.06 5.12
CA LEU A 447 -0.07 -11.81 4.44
C LEU A 447 1.09 -12.15 5.38
N GLY A 448 1.57 -11.15 6.14
CA GLY A 448 2.67 -11.35 7.08
C GLY A 448 2.24 -11.96 8.41
N THR A 449 1.05 -11.60 8.90
CA THR A 449 0.62 -11.99 10.25
C THR A 449 -0.42 -13.09 10.28
N GLY A 450 -1.09 -13.42 9.18
CA GLY A 450 -2.28 -14.28 9.17
C GLY A 450 -3.50 -13.63 9.84
N PHE A 451 -4.60 -14.37 9.95
CA PHE A 451 -5.82 -13.88 10.58
C PHE A 451 -6.41 -14.88 11.56
N LYS A 452 -7.16 -14.38 12.55
CA LYS A 452 -7.74 -15.19 13.62
C LYS A 452 -9.18 -15.58 13.25
N VAL A 453 -9.55 -16.83 13.53
CA VAL A 453 -10.90 -17.37 13.34
C VAL A 453 -11.34 -18.14 14.58
N ARG A 454 -12.64 -18.11 14.87
CA ARG A 454 -13.22 -18.92 15.93
C ARG A 454 -13.38 -20.37 15.48
N GLY A 455 -12.85 -21.29 16.26
CA GLY A 455 -12.87 -22.73 16.05
C GLY A 455 -11.50 -23.36 16.27
N ARG A 456 -11.47 -24.64 16.68
CA ARG A 456 -10.23 -25.44 16.76
C ARG A 456 -9.72 -25.78 15.34
N PRO A 457 -8.41 -26.04 15.14
CA PRO A 457 -7.87 -26.29 13.79
C PRO A 457 -8.58 -27.41 13.02
N ARG A 458 -9.07 -28.44 13.73
CA ARG A 458 -9.82 -29.54 13.11
C ARG A 458 -11.15 -29.09 12.52
N TYR A 459 -11.91 -28.28 13.26
CA TYR A 459 -13.15 -27.68 12.77
C TYR A 459 -12.89 -26.78 11.56
N ILE A 460 -11.86 -25.93 11.61
CA ILE A 460 -11.54 -25.03 10.49
C ILE A 460 -11.10 -25.83 9.25
N CYS A 461 -10.31 -26.90 9.42
CA CYS A 461 -9.94 -27.77 8.31
C CYS A 461 -11.16 -28.44 7.66
N ASP A 462 -12.09 -28.96 8.46
CA ASP A 462 -13.32 -29.58 7.97
C ASP A 462 -14.24 -28.56 7.30
N LEU A 463 -14.35 -27.34 7.85
CA LEU A 463 -15.08 -26.22 7.27
C LEU A 463 -14.51 -25.85 5.90
N LEU A 464 -13.20 -25.67 5.77
CA LEU A 464 -12.54 -25.38 4.48
C LEU A 464 -12.81 -26.47 3.44
N LYS A 465 -12.72 -27.75 3.84
CA LYS A 465 -13.04 -28.88 2.96
C LYS A 465 -14.50 -28.90 2.53
N SER A 466 -15.43 -28.47 3.39
CA SER A 466 -16.84 -28.33 3.03
C SER A 466 -17.09 -27.25 1.97
N LYS A 467 -16.21 -26.23 1.89
CA LYS A 467 -16.31 -25.06 1.00
C LYS A 467 -15.57 -25.20 -0.33
N GLN A 468 -15.09 -26.42 -0.66
CA GLN A 468 -14.28 -26.65 -1.87
C GLN A 468 -14.98 -26.25 -3.17
N LYS A 469 -16.29 -26.50 -3.27
CA LYS A 469 -17.06 -26.22 -4.49
C LYS A 469 -17.23 -24.71 -4.68
N GLU A 470 -17.62 -24.01 -3.62
CA GLU A 470 -17.84 -22.57 -3.57
C GLU A 470 -16.56 -21.83 -3.93
N LEU A 471 -15.42 -22.29 -3.40
CA LEU A 471 -14.11 -21.70 -3.65
C LEU A 471 -13.45 -22.19 -4.95
N SER A 472 -14.03 -23.16 -5.67
CA SER A 472 -13.38 -23.83 -6.82
C SER A 472 -11.94 -24.27 -6.50
N THR A 473 -11.77 -24.77 -5.27
CA THR A 473 -10.48 -24.99 -4.62
C THR A 473 -10.46 -26.38 -4.02
N GLN A 474 -9.34 -27.09 -4.16
CA GLN A 474 -9.09 -28.37 -3.50
C GLN A 474 -8.22 -28.14 -2.26
N PHE A 475 -8.64 -28.66 -1.10
CA PHE A 475 -7.91 -28.57 0.16
C PHE A 475 -7.41 -29.96 0.59
N GLU A 476 -6.10 -30.16 0.54
CA GLU A 476 -5.44 -31.40 0.94
C GLU A 476 -4.63 -31.24 2.22
N GLY A 477 -4.58 -32.28 3.05
CA GLY A 477 -3.84 -32.26 4.32
C GLY A 477 -4.75 -32.36 5.55
N ASN A 478 -4.16 -32.08 6.71
CA ASN A 478 -4.78 -32.29 8.01
C ASN A 478 -4.61 -31.08 8.94
N ALA A 479 -5.45 -31.05 9.98
CA ALA A 479 -5.49 -29.98 10.97
C ALA A 479 -4.29 -29.91 11.93
N ARG A 480 -3.33 -30.86 11.84
CA ARG A 480 -2.12 -30.88 12.67
C ARG A 480 -0.89 -30.34 11.92
N GLY A 481 -1.07 -29.85 10.69
CA GLY A 481 0.01 -29.39 9.82
C GLY A 481 -0.44 -28.28 8.86
N THR A 482 0.07 -28.33 7.63
CA THR A 482 -0.27 -27.39 6.55
C THR A 482 -1.38 -27.97 5.67
N ILE A 483 -2.36 -27.15 5.33
CA ILE A 483 -3.35 -27.43 4.29
C ILE A 483 -2.78 -26.94 2.95
N TYR A 484 -2.67 -27.85 2.00
CA TYR A 484 -2.30 -27.55 0.63
C TYR A 484 -3.55 -27.18 -0.17
N VAL A 485 -3.50 -26.01 -0.78
CA VAL A 485 -4.59 -25.41 -1.53
C VAL A 485 -4.23 -25.46 -3.00
N THR A 486 -5.12 -26.00 -3.82
CA THR A 486 -5.04 -25.92 -5.29
C THR A 486 -6.28 -25.23 -5.82
N TYR A 487 -6.12 -24.01 -6.31
CA TYR A 487 -7.23 -23.21 -6.86
C TYR A 487 -7.24 -23.28 -8.39
N THR A 488 -8.43 -23.58 -8.94
CA THR A 488 -8.64 -23.82 -10.36
C THR A 488 -9.62 -22.78 -10.92
N LYS A 489 -9.23 -22.11 -12.01
CA LYS A 489 -10.07 -21.15 -12.75
C LYS A 489 -10.18 -21.63 -14.19
N ALA A 490 -11.41 -21.80 -14.69
CA ALA A 490 -11.69 -22.32 -16.04
C ALA A 490 -10.96 -23.65 -16.36
N ASN A 491 -11.04 -24.62 -15.45
CA ASN A 491 -10.40 -25.95 -15.55
C ASN A 491 -8.87 -25.94 -15.67
N LYS A 492 -8.20 -24.84 -15.33
CA LYS A 492 -6.74 -24.77 -15.21
C LYS A 492 -6.36 -24.42 -13.78
N VAL A 493 -5.36 -25.11 -13.27
CA VAL A 493 -4.73 -24.76 -11.99
C VAL A 493 -4.00 -23.43 -12.19
N VAL A 494 -4.38 -22.43 -11.39
CA VAL A 494 -3.85 -21.06 -11.52
C VAL A 494 -3.12 -20.59 -10.27
N LEU A 495 -3.28 -21.33 -9.16
CA LEU A 495 -2.75 -20.93 -7.87
C LEU A 495 -2.58 -22.15 -6.95
N HIS A 496 -1.41 -22.25 -6.33
CA HIS A 496 -1.14 -23.11 -5.20
C HIS A 496 -0.82 -22.26 -3.96
N VAL A 497 -1.35 -22.64 -2.80
CA VAL A 497 -1.11 -21.93 -1.54
C VAL A 497 -0.93 -22.95 -0.42
N GLY A 498 0.04 -22.74 0.47
CA GLY A 498 0.08 -23.41 1.76
C GLY A 498 -0.69 -22.61 2.81
N VAL A 499 -1.56 -23.24 3.59
CA VAL A 499 -2.28 -22.59 4.69
C VAL A 499 -1.96 -23.31 5.99
N ARG A 500 -1.32 -22.61 6.93
CA ARG A 500 -1.11 -23.13 8.30
C ARG A 500 -2.30 -22.78 9.17
N LEU A 501 -2.75 -23.76 9.94
CA LEU A 501 -3.72 -23.58 11.01
C LEU A 501 -3.00 -23.71 12.35
N ILE A 502 -2.79 -22.60 13.04
CA ILE A 502 -2.06 -22.54 14.31
C ILE A 502 -3.09 -22.37 15.43
N ALA A 503 -3.19 -23.33 16.35
CA ALA A 503 -4.00 -23.15 17.54
C ALA A 503 -3.39 -22.03 18.39
N ILE A 504 -4.19 -21.06 18.81
CA ILE A 504 -3.72 -19.93 19.64
C ILE A 504 -4.06 -20.21 21.11
N VAL A 505 -5.35 -20.29 21.39
CA VAL A 505 -5.95 -20.59 22.70
C VAL A 505 -7.14 -21.51 22.48
N GLU A 506 -7.70 -22.08 23.55
CA GLU A 506 -8.79 -23.04 23.42
C GLU A 506 -9.99 -22.44 22.66
N GLY A 507 -10.25 -23.00 21.47
CA GLY A 507 -11.37 -22.60 20.63
C GLY A 507 -11.05 -21.58 19.53
N TYR A 508 -9.78 -21.17 19.33
CA TYR A 508 -9.40 -20.24 18.26
C TYR A 508 -8.21 -20.72 17.45
N THR A 509 -8.20 -20.38 16.17
CA THR A 509 -7.16 -20.76 15.21
C THR A 509 -6.67 -19.55 14.44
N LYS A 510 -5.35 -19.46 14.25
CA LYS A 510 -4.71 -18.55 13.32
C LYS A 510 -4.59 -19.22 11.96
N VAL A 511 -5.13 -18.58 10.92
CA VAL A 511 -5.01 -18.99 9.52
C VAL A 511 -3.91 -18.16 8.88
N VAL A 512 -2.82 -18.80 8.47
CA VAL A 512 -1.66 -18.11 7.90
C VAL A 512 -1.42 -18.64 6.49
N PRO A 513 -1.70 -17.86 5.42
CA PRO A 513 -1.27 -18.22 4.08
C PRO A 513 0.26 -18.15 4.00
N HIS A 514 0.87 -19.07 3.28
CA HIS A 514 2.29 -19.06 2.99
C HIS A 514 2.55 -19.76 1.66
N ARG A 515 3.72 -19.49 1.06
CA ARG A 515 4.22 -20.21 -0.12
C ARG A 515 3.20 -20.19 -1.27
N ILE A 516 2.85 -18.97 -1.64
CA ILE A 516 1.90 -18.64 -2.68
C ILE A 516 2.62 -18.81 -4.01
N ALA A 517 2.15 -19.75 -4.84
CA ALA A 517 2.66 -20.01 -6.17
C ALA A 517 1.54 -19.79 -7.20
N GLY A 518 1.57 -18.64 -7.87
CA GLY A 518 0.56 -18.19 -8.82
C GLY A 518 0.64 -16.68 -9.02
N LYS A 519 -0.23 -16.12 -9.87
CA LYS A 519 -0.32 -14.66 -10.01
C LYS A 519 -0.83 -14.03 -8.72
N THR A 520 -0.18 -12.95 -8.25
CA THR A 520 -0.57 -12.29 -6.99
C THR A 520 -1.98 -11.73 -7.03
N THR A 521 -2.43 -11.22 -8.18
CA THR A 521 -3.82 -10.77 -8.38
C THR A 521 -4.82 -11.92 -8.20
N VAL A 522 -4.49 -13.11 -8.70
CA VAL A 522 -5.30 -14.32 -8.54
C VAL A 522 -5.30 -14.81 -7.09
N PHE A 523 -4.15 -14.72 -6.41
CA PHE A 523 -4.07 -15.01 -4.97
C PHE A 523 -4.92 -14.04 -4.16
N HIS A 524 -4.84 -12.74 -4.43
CA HIS A 524 -5.61 -11.72 -3.74
C HIS A 524 -7.12 -11.94 -3.91
N GLU A 525 -7.59 -12.13 -5.15
CA GLU A 525 -9.00 -12.48 -5.44
C GLU A 525 -9.44 -13.74 -4.66
N TRP A 526 -8.62 -14.79 -4.69
CA TRP A 526 -8.92 -16.04 -4.01
C TRP A 526 -8.93 -15.88 -2.48
N PHE A 527 -7.98 -15.13 -1.93
CA PHE A 527 -7.83 -14.94 -0.49
C PHE A 527 -8.96 -14.10 0.10
N LEU A 528 -9.41 -13.05 -0.59
CA LEU A 528 -10.62 -12.32 -0.21
C LEU A 528 -11.85 -13.23 -0.21
N LYS A 529 -11.97 -14.10 -1.23
CA LYS A 529 -13.06 -15.08 -1.29
C LYS A 529 -13.00 -16.10 -0.16
N LEU A 530 -11.81 -16.59 0.18
CA LEU A 530 -11.58 -17.47 1.33
C LEU A 530 -12.02 -16.80 2.64
N ARG A 531 -11.61 -15.56 2.87
CA ARG A 531 -11.97 -14.80 4.06
C ARG A 531 -13.47 -14.55 4.13
N LYS A 532 -14.10 -14.25 2.99
CA LYS A 532 -15.57 -14.12 2.91
C LYS A 532 -16.28 -15.42 3.34
N GLU A 533 -15.80 -16.58 2.91
CA GLU A 533 -16.37 -17.88 3.36
C GLU A 533 -16.16 -18.15 4.85
N LEU A 534 -15.18 -17.49 5.49
CA LEU A 534 -14.89 -17.56 6.92
C LEU A 534 -15.39 -16.33 7.70
N MET A 535 -16.16 -15.44 7.06
CA MET A 535 -16.56 -14.15 7.63
C MET A 535 -17.22 -14.31 9.00
N LYS A 536 -18.08 -15.33 9.16
CA LYS A 536 -18.76 -15.61 10.42
C LYS A 536 -17.79 -15.95 11.55
N GLU A 537 -16.82 -16.84 11.29
CA GLU A 537 -15.80 -17.22 12.24
C GLU A 537 -14.81 -16.09 12.55
N ILE A 538 -14.50 -15.25 11.57
CA ILE A 538 -13.65 -14.05 11.72
C ILE A 538 -14.35 -13.04 12.65
N LEU A 539 -15.58 -12.63 12.30
CA LEU A 539 -16.33 -11.65 13.07
C LEU A 539 -16.63 -12.14 14.49
N SER A 540 -16.98 -13.43 14.65
CA SER A 540 -17.18 -13.99 15.98
C SER A 540 -15.89 -14.00 16.82
N CYS A 541 -14.72 -14.22 16.21
CA CYS A 541 -13.44 -14.15 16.90
C CYS A 541 -13.15 -12.72 17.37
N GLU A 542 -13.40 -11.73 16.52
CA GLU A 542 -13.20 -10.31 16.86
C GLU A 542 -14.11 -9.86 18.00
N GLN A 543 -15.38 -10.30 18.00
CA GLN A 543 -16.33 -10.02 19.08
C GLN A 543 -15.90 -10.64 20.41
N ASP A 544 -15.44 -11.89 20.40
CA ASP A 544 -14.97 -12.56 21.62
C ASP A 544 -13.71 -11.87 22.20
N ILE A 545 -12.79 -11.42 21.32
CA ILE A 545 -11.60 -10.65 21.70
C ILE A 545 -11.98 -9.27 22.27
N ALA A 546 -12.98 -8.60 21.70
CA ALA A 546 -13.44 -7.30 22.18
C ALA A 546 -14.05 -7.37 23.59
N VAL A 547 -14.74 -8.47 23.92
CA VAL A 547 -15.41 -8.65 25.22
C VAL A 547 -14.45 -9.18 26.29
N LYS A 548 -13.48 -10.04 25.93
CA LYS A 548 -12.63 -10.76 26.89
C LYS A 548 -11.18 -10.26 26.96
N GLY A 549 -10.81 -9.29 26.13
CA GLY A 549 -9.42 -8.89 25.92
C GLY A 549 -8.69 -9.83 24.95
N GLU A 550 -7.48 -9.43 24.52
CA GLU A 550 -6.67 -10.32 23.69
C GLU A 550 -6.41 -11.63 24.44
N PRO A 551 -6.69 -12.81 23.85
CA PRO A 551 -6.31 -14.06 24.46
C PRO A 551 -4.80 -14.06 24.61
N GLU A 552 -4.33 -14.11 25.86
CA GLU A 552 -2.91 -14.17 26.19
C GLU A 552 -2.27 -15.28 25.35
N LEU A 553 -1.32 -14.88 24.50
CA LEU A 553 -0.44 -15.78 23.78
C LEU A 553 0.45 -16.45 24.84
N ILE A 554 0.03 -17.62 25.35
CA ILE A 554 0.87 -18.47 26.19
C ILE A 554 1.95 -19.14 25.32
#